data_AF-A0A665T896-F1
#
_entry.id   AF-A0A665T896-F1
#
_cell.length_a   1.000
_cell.length_b   1.000
_cell.length_c   1.000
_cell.angle_alpha   90.00
_cell.angle_beta   90.00
_cell.angle_gamma   90.00
#
_symmetry.space_group_name_H-M   'P 1'
#
loop_
_entity.id
_entity.type
_entity.pdbx_description
1 polymer ?
#
loop_
_entity_poly.entity_id
_entity_poly.type
_entity_poly.pdbx_seq_one_letter_code
_entity_poly.pdbx_strand_id
1 'polypeptide(L)' 'MVTDNAVYIGSDFAINAGVGLVVEMKNSLKEDGETILEHVKSAFERDWRSRYAKSLQGSKDHQGRQLGWVLVEQL' A
#
# COMPACT_ATOMS: atom_id res chain seq x y z
N MET A 1 6.26 1.96 -2.16
CA MET A 1 6.71 0.64 -1.66
C MET A 1 7.98 0.85 -0.84
N VAL A 2 8.10 0.21 0.31
CA VAL A 2 9.28 0.31 1.18
C VAL A 2 9.88 -1.08 1.33
N THR A 3 11.20 -1.21 1.22
CA THR A 3 11.96 -2.44 1.48
C THR A 3 12.97 -2.19 2.60
N ASP A 4 13.76 -3.20 2.95
CA ASP A 4 14.78 -3.06 4.00
C ASP A 4 15.95 -2.15 3.62
N ASN A 5 16.15 -1.88 2.32
CA ASN A 5 17.31 -1.10 1.84
C ASN A 5 16.95 0.00 0.85
N ALA A 6 15.67 0.10 0.45
CA ALA A 6 15.23 1.07 -0.55
C ALA A 6 13.78 1.52 -0.35
N VAL A 7 13.49 2.72 -0.85
CA VAL A 7 12.14 3.27 -0.96
C VAL A 7 11.82 3.53 -2.42
N TYR A 8 10.61 3.14 -2.82
CA TYR A 8 10.01 3.48 -4.09
C TYR A 8 8.77 4.36 -3.91
N ILE A 9 8.79 5.52 -4.54
CA ILE A 9 7.67 6.47 -4.57
C ILE A 9 7.31 6.68 -6.03
N GLY A 10 6.07 6.42 -6.41
CA GLY A 10 5.64 6.53 -7.80
C GLY A 10 4.16 6.80 -7.93
N SER A 11 3.78 7.32 -9.09
CA SER A 11 2.38 7.52 -9.48
C SER A 11 1.78 6.23 -10.04
N ASP A 12 0.48 6.22 -10.35
CA ASP A 12 -0.26 5.04 -10.78
C ASP A 12 0.29 4.46 -12.10
N PHE A 13 0.95 3.31 -12.00
CA PHE A 13 1.51 2.56 -13.15
C PHE A 13 0.50 1.66 -13.83
N ALA A 14 -0.68 1.43 -13.22
CA ALA A 14 -1.65 0.47 -13.76
C ALA A 14 -2.42 1.03 -14.96
N ILE A 15 -2.56 2.36 -15.06
CA ILE A 15 -3.39 3.01 -16.09
C ILE A 15 -2.59 3.97 -16.97
N ASN A 16 -1.54 4.62 -16.44
CA ASN A 16 -0.73 5.58 -17.19
C ASN A 16 0.76 5.24 -17.11
N ALA A 17 1.56 5.76 -18.04
CA ALA A 17 3.01 5.74 -17.95
C ALA A 17 3.45 6.64 -16.78
N GLY A 18 3.45 6.07 -15.57
CA GLY A 18 3.80 6.76 -14.35
C GLY A 18 5.28 7.13 -14.28
N VAL A 19 5.59 8.14 -13.46
CA VAL A 19 6.96 8.44 -13.03
C VAL A 19 7.18 7.92 -11.62
N GLY A 20 8.39 7.44 -11.34
CA GLY A 20 8.77 6.91 -10.04
C GLY A 20 10.19 7.28 -9.66
N LEU A 21 10.41 7.51 -8.37
CA LEU A 21 11.70 7.75 -7.75
C LEU A 21 12.06 6.54 -6.88
N VAL A 22 13.28 6.03 -7.06
CA VAL A 22 13.88 5.00 -6.21
C VAL A 22 15.00 5.64 -5.40
N VAL A 23 14.98 5.43 -4.09
CA VAL A 23 16.06 5.80 -3.18
C VAL A 23 16.64 4.52 -2.59
N GLU A 24 17.90 4.21 -2.91
CA GLU A 24 18.64 3.05 -2.40
C GLU A 24 19.79 3.52 -1.51
N MET A 25 19.89 2.99 -0.29
CA MET A 25 21.04 3.24 0.58
C MET A 25 22.08 2.15 0.41
N LYS A 26 23.20 2.47 -0.23
CA LYS A 26 24.30 1.50 -0.43
C LYS A 26 25.23 1.35 0.77
N ASN A 27 25.36 2.40 1.58
CA ASN A 27 26.02 2.33 2.88
C ASN A 27 25.04 2.84 3.93
N SER A 28 24.84 2.06 4.99
CA SER A 28 24.27 2.53 6.25
C SER A 28 25.29 3.47 6.94
N LEU A 29 25.57 4.62 6.33
CA LEU A 29 26.37 5.66 6.97
C LEU A 29 25.51 6.25 8.10
N LYS A 30 25.52 5.57 9.24
CA LYS A 30 25.06 6.12 10.52
C LYS A 30 26.17 7.01 11.03
N GLU A 31 26.35 8.17 10.41
CA GLU A 31 27.34 9.13 10.91
C GLU A 31 26.84 9.83 12.18
N ASP A 32 25.53 10.03 12.37
CA ASP A 32 25.01 10.55 13.66
C ASP A 32 23.46 10.57 13.78
N GLY A 33 22.72 9.63 13.17
CA GLY A 33 21.24 9.68 13.25
C GLY A 33 20.46 8.64 12.47
N GLU A 34 19.13 8.69 12.61
CA GLU A 34 18.18 7.89 11.83
C GLU A 34 18.21 8.31 10.36
N THR A 35 18.40 7.34 9.48
CA THR A 35 18.45 7.54 8.03
C THR A 35 17.06 7.90 7.48
N ILE A 36 16.99 8.52 6.30
CA ILE A 36 15.70 8.80 5.63
C ILE A 36 14.91 7.51 5.36
N LEU A 37 15.61 6.39 5.11
CA LEU A 37 14.98 5.08 4.95
C LEU A 37 14.29 4.63 6.25
N GLU A 38 14.93 4.79 7.40
CA GLU A 38 14.36 4.46 8.71
C GLU A 38 13.13 5.33 9.01
N HIS A 39 13.17 6.63 8.73
CA HIS A 39 12.01 7.52 8.90
C HIS A 39 10.82 7.10 8.03
N VAL A 40 11.07 6.82 6.75
CA VAL A 40 10.02 6.42 5.82
C VAL A 40 9.47 5.04 6.17
N LYS A 41 10.32 4.11 6.62
CA LYS A 41 9.90 2.79 7.12
C LYS A 41 9.00 2.92 8.34
N SER A 42 9.38 3.74 9.32
CA SER A 42 8.57 3.98 10.52
C SER A 42 7.20 4.59 10.18
N ALA A 43 7.15 5.58 9.29
CA ALA A 43 5.89 6.16 8.82
C ALA A 43 5.03 5.13 8.08
N PHE A 44 5.66 4.32 7.21
CA PHE A 44 4.98 3.25 6.49
C PHE A 44 4.40 2.20 7.44
N GLU A 45 5.15 1.71 8.41
CA GLU A 45 4.68 0.70 9.38
C GLU A 45 3.52 1.21 10.23
N ARG A 46 3.59 2.48 10.68
CA ARG A 46 2.51 3.14 11.42
C ARG A 46 1.23 3.18 10.60
N ASP A 47 1.34 3.62 9.35
CA ASP A 47 0.18 3.78 8.47
C ASP A 47 -0.33 2.42 7.98
N TRP A 48 0.55 1.43 7.81
CA TRP A 48 0.22 0.07 7.40
C TRP A 48 -0.58 -0.71 8.45
N ARG A 49 -0.27 -0.49 9.74
CA ARG A 49 -1.00 -1.10 10.87
C ARG A 49 -2.21 -0.28 11.31
N SER A 50 -2.51 0.82 10.61
CA SER A 50 -3.64 1.68 10.92
C SER A 50 -4.96 0.97 10.62
N ARG A 51 -6.01 1.33 11.38
CA ARG A 51 -7.38 0.87 11.10
C ARG A 51 -7.93 1.32 9.75
N TYR A 52 -7.28 2.30 9.12
CA TYR A 52 -7.63 2.79 7.79
C TYR A 52 -6.92 2.03 6.66
N ALA A 53 -5.97 1.14 6.97
CA ALA A 53 -5.29 0.33 5.97
C ALA A 53 -6.28 -0.63 5.30
N LYS A 54 -6.40 -0.54 3.98
CA LYS A 54 -7.24 -1.44 3.20
C LYS A 54 -6.43 -2.69 2.85
N SER A 55 -6.84 -3.83 3.40
CA SER A 55 -6.33 -5.13 2.98
C SER A 55 -6.81 -5.45 1.56
N LEU A 56 -5.90 -5.92 0.71
CA LEU A 56 -6.23 -6.41 -0.63
C LEU A 56 -7.03 -7.74 -0.62
N GLN A 57 -7.29 -8.32 0.56
CA GLN A 57 -8.11 -9.55 0.69
C GLN A 57 -9.63 -9.31 0.49
N GLY A 58 -10.06 -8.06 0.28
CA GLY A 58 -11.47 -7.67 0.32
C GLY A 58 -12.09 -7.21 -1.00
N SER A 59 -11.86 -7.90 -2.13
CA SER A 59 -12.72 -7.77 -3.33
C SER A 59 -13.24 -9.13 -3.79
N LYS A 60 -13.97 -9.82 -2.90
CA LYS A 60 -14.80 -10.97 -3.31
C LYS A 60 -16.24 -10.95 -2.80
N ASP A 61 -16.60 -10.18 -1.78
CA ASP A 61 -17.87 -10.44 -1.07
C ASP A 61 -18.87 -9.29 -0.96
N HIS A 62 -18.86 -8.29 -1.85
CA HIS A 62 -19.89 -7.22 -1.85
C HIS A 62 -20.68 -7.06 -3.16
N GLN A 63 -20.50 -7.91 -4.17
CA GLN A 63 -21.37 -7.93 -5.37
C GLN A 63 -22.30 -9.15 -5.47
N GLY A 64 -22.14 -10.18 -4.63
CA GLY A 64 -22.95 -11.40 -4.69
C GLY A 64 -24.21 -11.46 -3.81
N ARG A 65 -24.45 -10.48 -2.92
CA ARG A 65 -25.53 -10.57 -1.90
C ARG A 65 -26.67 -9.57 -2.02
N GLN A 66 -26.78 -8.82 -3.11
CA GLN A 66 -27.94 -7.96 -3.37
C GLN A 66 -28.87 -8.47 -4.49
N LEU A 67 -28.45 -9.44 -5.31
CA LEU A 67 -29.31 -10.00 -6.38
C LEU A 67 -30.14 -11.21 -5.93
N GLY A 68 -29.83 -11.80 -4.78
CA GLY A 68 -30.54 -12.99 -4.27
C GLY A 68 -31.89 -12.70 -3.62
N TRP A 69 -32.12 -11.47 -3.11
CA TRP A 69 -33.37 -11.12 -2.43
C TRP A 69 -34.45 -10.61 -3.39
N VAL A 70 -34.04 -9.92 -4.46
CA VAL A 70 -34.97 -9.35 -5.44
C VAL A 70 -35.64 -10.43 -6.31
N LEU A 71 -34.99 -11.59 -6.50
CA LEU A 71 -35.55 -12.68 -7.31
C LEU A 71 -36.56 -13.57 -6.56
N VAL A 72 -36.54 -13.56 -5.21
CA VAL A 72 -37.41 -14.43 -4.40
C VAL A 72 -38.79 -13.81 -4.15
N GLU A 73 -38.95 -12.49 -4.33
CA GLU A 73 -40.25 -11.80 -4.22
C GLU A 73 -41.11 -11.83 -5.50
N GLN A 74 -40.69 -12.54 -6.55
CA GLN A 74 -41.38 -12.58 -7.85
C GLN A 74 -41.86 -13.98 -8.28
N LEU A 75 -41.95 -14.94 -7.35
CA LEU A 75 -42.51 -16.29 -7.60
C LEU A 75 -43.65 -16.63 -6.65
#